data_AF-A0A3P7DJS4-F1
#
_entry.id   AF-A0A3P7DJS4-F1
#
_cell.length_a   1.000
_cell.length_b   1.000
_cell.length_c   1.000
_cell.angle_alpha   90.00
_cell.angle_beta   90.00
_cell.angle_gamma   90.00
#
_symmetry.space_group_name_H-M   'P 1'
#
loop_
_entity.id
_entity.type
_entity.pdbx_description
1 polymer ?
#
loop_
_entity_poly.entity_id
_entity_poly.type
_entity_poly.pdbx_seq_one_letter_code
_entity_poly.pdbx_strand_id
1 'polypeptide(L)'
;MASPFLPCSHKSRFKCTPSNGMDGKSRVKVAYILPLSIFKFTVSVAVTLKEDGASFILVPHGFSPDYAERIIIPAVSSGPQPPFPCLVAGMGTYEHGQTFTKEHFHYKCNNGTAEVIACVADDKSVIHIGRMFIRSGVRHKCDVKGDTVTYEQESTCYDNGIHYDVGEHFRNGSFVLVCQKDGITIEGLYHQRIFV
;
A
#
# COMPACT_ATOMS: atom_id res chain seq x y z
N MET A 1 12.61 -5.69 27.57
CA MET A 1 12.84 -6.33 26.26
C MET A 1 12.21 -5.43 25.21
N ALA A 2 12.98 -4.50 24.63
CA ALA A 2 12.48 -3.58 23.61
C ALA A 2 12.90 -4.10 22.23
N SER A 3 11.92 -4.50 21.42
CA SER A 3 12.14 -4.90 20.03
C SER A 3 12.74 -3.72 19.25
N PRO A 4 13.67 -3.95 18.31
CA PRO A 4 14.16 -2.89 17.43
C PRO A 4 13.00 -2.48 16.51
N PHE A 5 12.38 -1.34 16.80
CA PHE A 5 11.34 -0.75 15.95
C PHE A 5 11.98 -0.29 14.64
N LEU A 6 11.83 -1.11 13.60
CA LEU A 6 12.24 -0.76 12.24
C LEU A 6 11.17 0.14 11.61
N PRO A 7 11.54 1.27 10.99
CA PRO A 7 10.58 2.12 10.30
C PRO A 7 9.99 1.37 9.10
N CYS A 8 8.65 1.31 9.02
CA CYS A 8 7.96 0.71 7.89
C CYS A 8 7.74 1.77 6.81
N SER A 9 8.07 1.45 5.56
CA SER A 9 7.92 2.34 4.42
C SER A 9 7.09 1.65 3.33
N HIS A 10 6.12 2.34 2.76
CA HIS A 10 5.26 1.80 1.71
C HIS A 10 4.93 2.83 0.64
N LYS A 11 4.85 2.43 -0.62
CA LYS A 11 4.52 3.36 -1.70
C LYS A 11 3.09 3.90 -1.50
N SER A 12 2.91 5.21 -1.64
CA SER A 12 1.65 5.92 -1.38
C SER A 12 0.58 5.65 -2.43
N ARG A 13 1.00 5.22 -3.63
CA ARG A 13 0.13 5.01 -4.78
C ARG A 13 0.52 3.75 -5.56
N PHE A 14 -0.46 2.86 -5.75
CA PHE A 14 -0.34 1.68 -6.62
C PHE A 14 -1.22 1.85 -7.83
N LYS A 15 -0.65 2.03 -9.02
CA LYS A 15 -1.45 2.13 -10.25
C LYS A 15 -1.61 0.74 -10.86
N CYS A 16 -2.85 0.29 -11.09
CA CYS A 16 -3.10 -0.80 -12.02
C CYS A 16 -2.80 -0.30 -13.44
N THR A 17 -1.81 -0.90 -14.08
CA THR A 17 -1.54 -0.66 -15.50
C THR A 17 -2.44 -1.55 -16.35
N PRO A 18 -3.19 -1.01 -17.32
CA PRO A 18 -3.89 -1.84 -18.29
C PRO A 18 -2.86 -2.60 -19.12
N SER A 19 -2.97 -3.94 -19.14
CA SER A 19 -2.29 -4.74 -20.16
C SER A 19 -3.12 -4.61 -21.44
N ASN A 20 -2.68 -3.77 -22.38
CA ASN A 20 -3.25 -3.80 -23.72
C ASN A 20 -2.99 -5.21 -24.29
N GLY A 21 -4.06 -5.86 -24.75
CA GLY A 21 -4.04 -7.23 -25.24
C GLY A 21 -2.82 -7.52 -26.11
N MET A 22 -2.00 -8.48 -25.69
CA MET A 22 -1.01 -9.08 -26.58
C MET A 22 -1.76 -9.83 -27.67
N ASP A 23 -1.52 -9.43 -28.91
CA ASP A 23 -1.87 -10.12 -30.14
C ASP A 23 -1.46 -11.61 -30.09
N GLY A 24 -2.37 -12.44 -29.58
CA GLY A 24 -2.24 -13.89 -29.59
C GLY A 24 -2.62 -14.47 -30.95
N LYS A 25 -1.73 -14.32 -31.93
CA LYS A 25 -1.81 -14.96 -33.25
C LYS A 25 -1.74 -16.49 -33.12
N SER A 26 -2.84 -17.14 -32.74
CA SER A 26 -2.89 -18.60 -32.70
C SER A 26 -3.41 -19.16 -34.02
N ARG A 27 -2.47 -19.72 -34.81
CA ARG A 27 -2.71 -20.36 -36.10
C ARG A 27 -3.59 -21.59 -35.93
N VAL A 28 -4.79 -21.56 -36.48
CA VAL A 28 -5.59 -22.76 -36.75
C VAL A 28 -4.91 -23.55 -37.87
N LYS A 29 -4.27 -24.66 -37.52
CA LYS A 29 -3.84 -25.69 -38.48
C LYS A 29 -4.96 -26.73 -38.59
N VAL A 30 -5.79 -26.60 -39.62
CA VAL A 30 -6.69 -27.70 -40.03
C VAL A 30 -5.94 -28.53 -41.05
N ALA A 31 -5.60 -29.75 -40.68
CA ALA A 31 -5.05 -30.76 -41.58
C ALA A 31 -6.21 -31.66 -42.03
N TYR A 32 -6.57 -31.61 -43.32
CA TYR A 32 -7.42 -32.61 -43.95
C TYR A 32 -6.55 -33.68 -44.59
N ILE A 33 -6.65 -34.90 -44.10
CA ILE A 33 -6.17 -36.10 -44.81
C ILE A 33 -7.35 -36.58 -45.66
N LEU A 34 -7.28 -36.32 -46.97
CA LEU A 34 -8.17 -36.92 -47.96
C LEU A 34 -7.54 -38.24 -48.44
N PRO A 35 -8.33 -39.33 -48.45
CA PRO A 35 -8.43 -40.05 -49.72
C PRO A 35 -9.89 -40.40 -50.04
N LEU A 36 -10.25 -40.14 -51.31
CA LEU A 36 -11.32 -40.79 -52.07
C LEU A 36 -12.69 -40.94 -51.40
N SER A 37 -13.56 -39.95 -51.58
CA SER A 37 -14.98 -40.18 -51.95
C SER A 37 -15.65 -38.88 -52.36
N ILE A 38 -16.34 -38.94 -53.50
CA ILE A 38 -17.05 -37.84 -54.14
C ILE A 38 -18.31 -37.55 -53.32
N PHE A 39 -18.26 -36.59 -52.40
CA PHE A 39 -19.44 -36.03 -51.74
C PHE A 39 -19.38 -34.50 -51.85
N LYS A 40 -20.35 -33.92 -52.57
CA LYS A 40 -20.51 -32.47 -52.67
C LYS A 40 -20.99 -31.94 -51.31
N PHE A 41 -20.08 -31.39 -50.53
CA PHE A 41 -20.38 -30.70 -49.28
C PHE A 41 -20.54 -29.19 -49.54
N THR A 42 -21.76 -28.68 -49.48
CA THR A 42 -22.02 -27.27 -49.19
C THR A 42 -21.96 -27.07 -47.68
N VAL A 43 -20.82 -26.63 -47.17
CA VAL A 43 -20.66 -26.19 -45.77
C VAL A 43 -20.78 -24.67 -45.74
N SER A 44 -21.93 -24.18 -45.28
CA SER A 44 -22.08 -22.78 -44.90
C SER A 44 -21.46 -22.58 -43.51
N VAL A 45 -20.21 -22.14 -43.45
CA VAL A 45 -19.61 -21.65 -42.20
C VAL A 45 -20.07 -20.21 -42.01
N ALA A 46 -21.07 -20.00 -41.15
CA ALA A 46 -21.37 -18.67 -40.63
C ALA A 46 -20.27 -18.32 -39.61
N VAL A 47 -19.32 -17.47 -40.01
CA VAL A 47 -18.36 -16.87 -39.08
C VAL A 47 -19.07 -15.70 -38.41
N THR A 48 -19.54 -15.89 -37.19
CA THR A 48 -19.94 -14.78 -36.34
C THR A 48 -18.67 -14.04 -35.91
N LEU A 49 -18.46 -12.85 -36.48
CA LEU A 49 -17.49 -11.88 -35.97
C LEU A 49 -17.92 -11.53 -34.54
N LYS A 50 -17.23 -12.14 -33.56
CA LYS A 50 -17.32 -11.77 -32.15
C LYS A 50 -16.79 -10.35 -32.04
N GLU A 51 -17.61 -9.41 -31.57
CA GLU A 51 -17.15 -8.06 -31.20
C GLU A 51 -15.91 -8.22 -30.32
N ASP A 52 -14.75 -7.81 -30.83
CA ASP A 52 -13.47 -7.85 -30.13
C ASP A 52 -13.45 -6.71 -29.10
N GLY A 53 -14.27 -6.87 -28.07
CA GLY A 53 -14.36 -5.92 -26.97
C GLY A 53 -13.03 -5.93 -26.22
N ALA A 54 -12.31 -4.81 -26.26
CA ALA A 54 -11.15 -4.60 -25.42
C ALA A 54 -11.50 -4.95 -23.96
N SER A 55 -10.59 -5.59 -23.23
CA SER A 55 -10.78 -5.92 -21.82
C SER A 55 -9.61 -5.41 -21.00
N PHE A 56 -9.90 -5.06 -19.75
CA PHE A 56 -8.90 -4.66 -18.77
C PHE A 56 -8.59 -5.84 -17.85
N ILE A 57 -7.33 -6.22 -17.77
CA ILE A 57 -6.86 -7.24 -16.83
C ILE A 57 -6.27 -6.53 -15.62
N LEU A 58 -6.90 -6.73 -14.46
CA LEU A 58 -6.44 -6.21 -13.18
C LEU A 58 -5.75 -7.33 -12.41
N VAL A 59 -4.54 -7.05 -11.95
CA VAL A 59 -3.72 -7.95 -11.13
C VAL A 59 -3.25 -7.23 -9.88
N PRO A 60 -2.99 -7.95 -8.77
CA PRO A 60 -2.39 -7.33 -7.62
C PRO A 60 -0.99 -6.80 -7.95
N HIS A 61 -0.57 -5.77 -7.23
CA HIS A 61 0.73 -5.16 -7.45
C HIS A 61 1.87 -6.18 -7.29
N GLY A 62 2.80 -6.18 -8.25
CA GLY A 62 3.95 -7.08 -8.30
C GLY A 62 3.70 -8.42 -8.99
N PHE A 63 2.48 -8.66 -9.48
CA PHE A 63 2.13 -9.90 -10.16
C PHE A 63 1.99 -9.72 -11.69
N SER A 64 2.27 -10.80 -12.43
CA SER A 64 2.10 -10.88 -13.88
C SER A 64 0.62 -10.89 -14.26
N PRO A 65 0.23 -10.41 -15.46
CA PRO A 65 -1.12 -10.59 -16.03
C PRO A 65 -1.64 -12.03 -15.99
N ASP A 66 -0.74 -13.02 -15.98
CA ASP A 66 -1.08 -14.46 -15.92
C ASP A 66 -1.37 -14.97 -14.50
N TYR A 67 -1.28 -14.10 -13.48
CA TYR A 67 -1.52 -14.48 -12.10
C TYR A 67 -2.94 -15.03 -11.92
N ALA A 68 -3.06 -16.03 -11.03
CA ALA A 68 -4.31 -16.76 -10.85
C ALA A 68 -5.42 -15.85 -10.29
N GLU A 69 -5.09 -14.99 -9.32
CA GLU A 69 -6.02 -13.99 -8.79
C GLU A 69 -5.97 -12.74 -9.68
N ARG A 70 -6.80 -12.71 -10.72
CA ARG A 70 -6.96 -11.56 -11.62
C ARG A 70 -8.44 -11.30 -11.89
N ILE A 71 -8.77 -10.06 -12.21
CA ILE A 71 -10.12 -9.66 -12.62
C ILE A 71 -10.06 -9.19 -14.07
N ILE A 72 -10.98 -9.67 -14.90
CA ILE A 72 -11.12 -9.25 -16.29
C ILE A 72 -12.38 -8.39 -16.36
N ILE A 73 -12.22 -7.11 -16.68
CA ILE A 73 -13.32 -6.16 -16.80
C ILE A 73 -13.50 -5.82 -18.29
N PRO A 74 -14.65 -6.14 -18.90
CA PRO A 74 -14.91 -5.76 -20.29
C PRO A 74 -14.93 -4.23 -20.40
N ALA A 75 -14.29 -3.69 -21.44
CA ALA A 75 -14.43 -2.28 -21.75
C ALA A 75 -15.86 -2.00 -22.19
N VAL A 76 -16.43 -0.91 -21.69
CA VAL A 76 -17.74 -0.46 -22.15
C VAL A 76 -17.61 0.07 -23.58
N SER A 77 -18.48 -0.38 -24.49
CA SER A 77 -18.47 0.06 -25.90
C SER A 77 -18.98 1.49 -26.09
N SER A 78 -19.71 2.03 -25.11
CA SER A 78 -20.17 3.41 -25.08
C SER A 78 -20.42 3.89 -23.65
N GLY A 79 -20.07 5.15 -23.36
CA GLY A 79 -20.24 5.77 -22.03
C GLY A 79 -18.96 5.79 -21.18
N PRO A 80 -19.01 6.37 -19.98
CA PRO A 80 -17.87 6.39 -19.07
C PRO A 80 -17.57 4.99 -18.54
N GLN A 81 -16.30 4.61 -18.53
CA GLN A 81 -15.85 3.37 -17.89
C GLN A 81 -16.13 3.45 -16.38
N PRO A 82 -16.79 2.43 -15.78
CA PRO A 82 -16.99 2.39 -14.33
C PRO A 82 -15.65 2.38 -13.61
N PRO A 83 -15.59 2.91 -12.38
CA PRO A 83 -14.35 2.96 -11.62
C PRO A 83 -13.86 1.53 -11.33
N PHE A 84 -12.57 1.31 -11.51
CA PHE A 84 -11.95 0.01 -11.30
C PHE A 84 -11.88 -0.36 -9.81
N PRO A 85 -12.09 -1.62 -9.45
CA PRO A 85 -11.84 -2.12 -8.09
C PRO A 85 -10.32 -2.29 -7.87
N CYS A 86 -9.90 -2.28 -6.60
CA CYS A 86 -8.53 -2.58 -6.19
C CYS A 86 -8.41 -4.06 -5.85
N LEU A 87 -7.40 -4.72 -6.41
CA LEU A 87 -7.12 -6.13 -6.16
C LEU A 87 -5.87 -6.27 -5.29
N VAL A 88 -6.01 -6.90 -4.13
CA VAL A 88 -4.96 -7.02 -3.12
C VAL A 88 -4.65 -8.50 -2.89
N ALA A 89 -3.42 -8.90 -3.20
CA ALA A 89 -2.97 -10.29 -3.10
C ALA A 89 -3.25 -10.86 -1.70
N GLY A 90 -3.99 -11.97 -1.65
CA GLY A 90 -4.38 -12.67 -0.41
C GLY A 90 -5.44 -11.98 0.47
N MET A 91 -5.93 -10.80 0.08
CA MET A 91 -6.99 -10.08 0.81
C MET A 91 -8.28 -9.93 0.00
N GLY A 92 -8.21 -10.07 -1.33
CA GLY A 92 -9.36 -10.02 -2.23
C GLY A 92 -9.52 -8.69 -2.94
N THR A 93 -10.78 -8.34 -3.23
CA THR A 93 -11.17 -7.21 -4.08
C THR A 93 -11.89 -6.13 -3.28
N TYR A 94 -11.54 -4.87 -3.51
CA TYR A 94 -12.17 -3.72 -2.87
C TYR A 94 -12.74 -2.77 -3.92
N GLU A 95 -14.02 -2.43 -3.77
CA GLU A 95 -14.70 -1.49 -4.66
C GLU A 95 -14.14 -0.07 -4.52
N HIS A 96 -14.31 0.73 -5.56
CA HIS A 96 -13.97 2.15 -5.48
C HIS A 96 -14.65 2.83 -4.29
N GLY A 97 -13.87 3.56 -3.50
CA GLY A 97 -14.31 4.23 -2.28
C GLY A 97 -14.20 3.37 -1.02
N GLN A 98 -14.08 2.05 -1.13
CA GLN A 98 -13.87 1.18 0.04
C GLN A 98 -12.49 1.39 0.65
N THR A 99 -12.38 1.06 1.94
CA THR A 99 -11.13 1.15 2.70
C THR A 99 -10.76 -0.21 3.27
N PHE A 100 -9.47 -0.43 3.46
CA PHE A 100 -8.95 -1.67 4.04
C PHE A 100 -7.61 -1.42 4.73
N THR A 101 -7.26 -2.26 5.70
CA THR A 101 -5.97 -2.18 6.40
C THR A 101 -5.11 -3.37 6.01
N LYS A 102 -3.88 -3.09 5.58
CA LYS A 102 -2.84 -4.10 5.37
C LYS A 102 -1.61 -3.69 6.16
N GLU A 103 -1.21 -4.54 7.12
CA GLU A 103 -0.09 -4.28 8.04
C GLU A 103 -0.27 -2.93 8.78
N HIS A 104 0.69 -2.02 8.64
CA HIS A 104 0.72 -0.70 9.28
C HIS A 104 0.07 0.42 8.46
N PHE A 105 -0.65 0.08 7.39
CA PHE A 105 -1.19 1.07 6.48
C PHE A 105 -2.68 0.84 6.24
N HIS A 106 -3.43 1.93 6.32
CA HIS A 106 -4.84 1.98 5.98
C HIS A 106 -4.98 2.61 4.60
N TYR A 107 -5.64 1.90 3.70
CA TYR A 107 -5.77 2.25 2.29
C TYR A 107 -7.21 2.63 1.96
N LYS A 108 -7.36 3.50 0.96
CA LYS A 108 -8.61 3.75 0.26
C LYS A 108 -8.46 3.34 -1.20
N CYS A 109 -9.41 2.58 -1.70
CA CYS A 109 -9.43 2.23 -3.11
C CYS A 109 -9.96 3.40 -3.94
N ASN A 110 -9.18 3.85 -4.90
CA ASN A 110 -9.48 4.95 -5.80
C ASN A 110 -9.26 4.52 -7.26
N ASN A 111 -10.32 4.05 -7.94
CA ASN A 111 -10.31 3.69 -9.36
C ASN A 111 -9.14 2.75 -9.74
N GLY A 112 -9.06 1.60 -9.09
CA GLY A 112 -8.01 0.59 -9.26
C GLY A 112 -6.72 0.89 -8.49
N THR A 113 -6.61 2.08 -7.90
CA THR A 113 -5.42 2.50 -7.16
C THR A 113 -5.67 2.44 -5.66
N ALA A 114 -4.91 1.63 -4.93
CA ALA A 114 -4.90 1.67 -3.47
C ALA A 114 -4.03 2.84 -3.00
N GLU A 115 -4.64 3.82 -2.34
CA GLU A 115 -3.96 5.00 -1.79
C GLU A 115 -3.88 4.88 -0.27
N VAL A 116 -2.69 5.07 0.30
CA VAL A 116 -2.54 5.11 1.76
C VAL A 116 -3.19 6.39 2.28
N ILE A 117 -4.10 6.26 3.26
CA ILE A 117 -4.81 7.38 3.89
C ILE A 117 -4.44 7.59 5.37
N ALA A 118 -3.88 6.55 6.01
CA ALA A 118 -3.41 6.61 7.39
C ALA A 118 -2.40 5.48 7.67
N CYS A 119 -1.59 5.65 8.72
CA CYS A 119 -0.81 4.58 9.31
C CYS A 119 -1.59 3.94 10.46
N VAL A 120 -1.36 2.67 10.74
CA VAL A 120 -1.98 1.92 11.84
C VAL A 120 -0.88 1.39 12.74
N ALA A 121 -0.88 1.84 14.00
CA ALA A 121 0.08 1.38 14.99
C ALA A 121 -0.24 -0.04 15.47
N ASP A 122 0.70 -0.65 16.19
CA ASP A 122 0.56 -2.01 16.73
C ASP A 122 -0.68 -2.17 17.64
N ASP A 123 -1.01 -1.12 18.38
CA ASP A 123 -2.18 -1.04 19.27
C ASP A 123 -3.51 -0.75 18.55
N LYS A 124 -3.52 -0.79 17.20
CA LYS A 124 -4.65 -0.49 16.31
C LYS A 124 -5.11 0.97 16.30
N SER A 125 -4.35 1.89 16.89
CA SER A 125 -4.63 3.31 16.72
C SER A 125 -4.34 3.76 15.28
N VAL A 126 -5.19 4.65 14.76
CA VAL A 126 -5.10 5.17 13.40
C VAL A 126 -4.46 6.55 13.43
N ILE A 127 -3.38 6.72 12.67
CA ILE A 127 -2.63 7.96 12.54
C ILE A 127 -2.86 8.49 11.13
N HIS A 128 -3.62 9.57 11.00
CA HIS A 128 -3.76 10.23 9.71
C HIS A 128 -2.40 10.73 9.20
N ILE A 129 -2.23 10.72 7.88
CA ILE A 129 -1.02 11.25 7.23
C ILE A 129 -0.72 12.67 7.70
N GLY A 130 0.54 12.94 8.00
CA GLY A 130 1.03 14.23 8.50
C GLY A 130 0.70 14.48 9.98
N ARG A 131 0.14 13.49 10.68
CA ARG A 131 -0.12 13.58 12.13
C ARG A 131 0.90 12.75 12.90
N MET A 132 1.07 13.16 14.15
CA MET A 132 1.79 12.43 15.18
C MET A 132 1.01 12.45 16.48
N PHE A 133 1.19 11.44 17.30
CA PHE A 133 0.74 11.44 18.70
C PHE A 133 1.77 10.72 19.57
N ILE A 134 1.68 10.92 20.88
CA ILE A 134 2.48 10.18 21.85
C ILE A 134 1.55 9.34 22.69
N ARG A 135 1.84 8.04 22.79
CA ARG A 135 1.08 7.09 23.59
C ARG A 135 2.04 6.14 24.29
N SER A 136 1.85 5.94 25.59
CA SER A 136 2.69 5.05 26.39
C SER A 136 4.20 5.35 26.28
N GLY A 137 4.57 6.63 26.17
CA GLY A 137 5.96 7.07 26.01
C GLY A 137 6.54 6.86 24.61
N VAL A 138 5.76 6.40 23.64
CA VAL A 138 6.19 6.22 22.25
C VAL A 138 5.52 7.27 21.38
N ARG A 139 6.33 8.03 20.63
CA ARG A 139 5.87 8.92 19.57
C ARG A 139 5.62 8.08 18.32
N HIS A 140 4.40 8.15 17.84
CA HIS A 140 3.97 7.53 16.58
C HIS A 140 3.80 8.62 15.53
N LYS A 141 4.47 8.48 14.39
CA LYS A 141 4.43 9.46 13.31
C LYS A 141 4.11 8.78 11.97
N CYS A 142 3.16 9.36 11.23
CA CYS A 142 2.82 8.95 9.88
C CYS A 142 3.16 10.08 8.91
N ASP A 143 4.17 9.88 8.07
CA ASP A 143 4.73 10.93 7.21
C ASP A 143 4.81 10.48 5.75
N VAL A 144 4.88 11.42 4.81
CA VAL A 144 5.01 11.15 3.38
C VAL A 144 6.32 11.74 2.87
N LYS A 145 7.23 10.88 2.45
CA LYS A 145 8.51 11.22 1.84
C LYS A 145 8.42 10.89 0.35
N GLY A 146 8.05 11.89 -0.46
CA GLY A 146 7.83 11.72 -1.90
C GLY A 146 6.65 10.80 -2.20
N ASP A 147 6.91 9.68 -2.89
CA ASP A 147 5.91 8.66 -3.21
C ASP A 147 5.80 7.56 -2.15
N THR A 148 6.41 7.74 -0.98
CA THR A 148 6.47 6.72 0.07
C THR A 148 5.89 7.26 1.37
N VAL A 149 4.93 6.55 1.95
CA VAL A 149 4.42 6.79 3.30
C VAL A 149 5.28 6.01 4.28
N THR A 150 5.75 6.66 5.32
CA THR A 150 6.60 6.10 6.36
C THR A 150 5.89 6.15 7.71
N TYR A 151 5.92 5.03 8.42
CA TYR A 151 5.49 4.92 9.80
C TYR A 151 6.72 4.81 10.70
N GLU A 152 6.89 5.79 11.57
CA GLU A 152 8.04 5.93 12.48
C GLU A 152 7.55 5.84 13.94
N GLN A 153 8.28 5.07 14.75
CA GLN A 153 8.07 4.94 16.20
C GLN A 153 9.35 5.35 16.93
N GLU A 154 9.24 6.30 17.84
CA GLU A 154 10.36 6.83 18.61
C GLU A 154 10.05 6.80 20.10
N SER A 155 10.99 6.37 20.94
CA SER A 155 10.84 6.49 22.38
C SER A 155 10.95 7.96 22.79
N THR A 156 10.14 8.37 23.76
CA THR A 156 10.15 9.72 24.34
C THR A 156 10.13 9.62 25.85
N CYS A 157 10.74 10.60 26.51
CA CYS A 157 10.62 10.76 27.95
C CYS A 157 9.54 11.79 28.27
N TYR A 158 8.89 11.66 29.41
CA TYR A 158 7.88 12.60 29.87
C TYR A 158 8.26 13.12 31.26
N ASP A 159 8.52 14.43 31.36
CA ASP A 159 8.80 15.11 32.63
C ASP A 159 8.09 16.46 32.66
N ASN A 160 7.42 16.76 33.78
CA ASN A 160 6.74 18.05 34.03
C ASN A 160 5.79 18.52 32.91
N GLY A 161 5.07 17.61 32.25
CA GLY A 161 4.14 17.96 31.17
C GLY A 161 4.79 18.12 29.80
N ILE A 162 6.10 17.91 29.69
CA ILE A 162 6.87 18.06 28.46
C ILE A 162 7.36 16.68 28.01
N HIS A 163 7.24 16.42 26.71
CA HIS A 163 7.84 15.24 26.07
C HIS A 163 9.19 15.61 25.48
N TYR A 164 10.20 14.82 25.82
CA TYR A 164 11.57 14.98 25.36
C TYR A 164 11.95 13.85 24.41
N ASP A 165 12.70 14.18 23.37
CA ASP A 165 13.21 13.21 22.43
C ASP A 165 14.44 12.50 22.99
N VAL A 166 14.67 11.25 22.59
CA VAL A 166 15.86 10.51 23.02
C VAL A 166 17.12 11.27 22.57
N GLY A 167 18.00 11.56 23.53
CA GLY A 167 19.20 12.38 23.37
C GLY A 167 19.01 13.84 23.78
N GLU A 168 17.77 14.27 24.08
CA GLU A 168 17.51 15.63 24.54
C GLU A 168 17.91 15.80 26.01
N HIS A 169 18.62 16.90 26.29
CA HIS A 169 19.01 17.30 27.63
C HIS A 169 18.08 18.38 28.14
N PHE A 170 17.60 18.23 29.37
CA PHE A 170 16.72 19.19 30.01
C PHE A 170 17.09 19.37 31.48
N ARG A 171 16.53 20.40 32.10
CA ARG A 171 16.87 20.78 33.48
C ARG A 171 15.65 20.64 34.37
N ASN A 172 15.82 19.96 35.49
CA ASN A 172 14.83 19.89 36.56
C ASN A 172 15.52 20.31 37.87
N GLY A 173 15.28 21.56 38.27
CA GLY A 173 15.99 22.21 39.37
C GLY A 173 17.50 22.35 39.11
N SER A 174 18.30 21.80 40.02
CA SER A 174 19.77 21.79 39.92
C SER A 174 20.31 20.64 39.08
N PHE A 175 19.48 19.72 38.58
CA PHE A 175 19.92 18.56 37.81
C PHE A 175 19.85 18.82 36.30
N VAL A 176 20.86 18.33 35.58
CA VAL A 176 20.84 18.17 34.13
C VAL A 176 20.47 16.71 33.87
N LEU A 177 19.38 16.50 33.15
CA LEU A 177 18.84 15.19 32.81
C LEU A 177 18.93 15.00 31.30
N VAL A 178 19.09 13.75 30.87
CA VAL A 178 19.06 13.37 29.46
C VAL A 178 18.02 12.28 29.27
N CYS A 179 17.18 12.45 28.25
CA CYS A 179 16.24 11.41 27.84
C CYS A 179 17.01 10.31 27.09
N GLN A 180 16.95 9.08 27.60
CA GLN A 180 17.49 7.89 26.96
C GLN A 180 16.36 6.96 26.52
N LYS A 181 16.69 5.92 25.76
CA LYS A 181 15.71 4.90 25.30
C LYS A 181 15.02 4.19 26.47
N ASP A 182 15.71 4.05 27.59
CA ASP A 182 15.23 3.38 28.80
C ASP A 182 14.59 4.35 29.82
N GLY A 183 14.50 5.64 29.48
CA GLY A 183 13.92 6.68 30.34
C GLY A 183 14.88 7.83 30.64
N ILE A 184 14.58 8.59 31.69
CA ILE A 184 15.33 9.79 32.05
C ILE A 184 16.51 9.41 32.93
N THR A 185 17.70 9.89 32.60
CA THR A 185 18.91 9.72 33.41
C THR A 185 19.47 11.07 33.84
N ILE A 186 20.02 11.14 35.06
CA ILE A 186 20.71 12.34 35.53
C ILE A 186 22.15 12.28 35.03
N GLU A 187 22.54 13.27 34.23
CA GLU A 187 23.90 13.36 33.70
C GLU A 187 24.79 14.22 34.60
N GLY A 188 24.22 15.21 35.29
CA GLY A 188 25.00 16.07 36.17
C GLY A 188 24.19 17.05 37.00
N LEU A 189 24.93 17.91 37.70
CA LEU A 189 24.40 19.00 38.51
C LEU A 189 24.83 20.33 37.89
N TYR A 190 23.87 21.22 37.71
CA TYR A 190 24.15 22.61 37.38
C TYR A 190 24.54 23.37 38.65
N HIS A 191 25.83 23.65 38.80
CA HIS A 191 26.29 24.64 39.77
C HIS A 191 26.03 26.03 39.20
N GLN A 192 25.06 26.75 39.75
CA GLN A 192 25.03 28.20 39.58
C GLN A 192 26.30 28.72 40.24
N ARG A 193 27.26 29.21 39.44
CA ARG A 193 28.31 30.06 39.98
C ARG A 193 27.64 31.31 40.52
N ILE A 194 27.32 31.32 41.81
CA ILE A 194 27.19 32.55 42.57
C ILE A 194 28.61 33.11 42.61
N PHE A 195 28.85 34.16 41.82
CA PHE A 195 29.91 35.10 42.15
C PHE A 195 29.49 35.75 43.47
N VAL A 196 30.13 35.34 44.57
CA VAL A 196 30.19 36.15 45.80
C VAL A 196 31.25 37.22 45.58
#